data_AF-A0A3C0GKW7-F1
#
_entry.id   AF-A0A3C0GKW7-F1
#
_cell.length_a   1.000
_cell.length_b   1.000
_cell.length_c   1.000
_cell.angle_alpha   90.00
_cell.angle_beta   90.00
_cell.angle_gamma   90.00
#
_symmetry.space_group_name_H-M   'P 1'
#
loop_
_entity.id
_entity.type
_entity.pdbx_description
1 polymer ?
#
loop_
_entity_poly.entity_id
_entity_poly.type
_entity_poly.pdbx_seq_one_letter_code
_entity_poly.pdbx_strand_id
1 'polypeptide(L)'
;MKTIVETSTKLSKYLLADDVVITATANDITVGDPAQFIIADLNSGNATITENVTNAPEDWVGNKYKLDGTTWSANPDYVEPEEEE
;
A
#
# COMPACT_ATOMS: atom_id res chain seq x y z
N MET A 1 -4.45 6.15 -9.24
CA MET A 1 -3.43 5.52 -8.39
C MET A 1 -3.86 4.11 -8.05
N LYS A 2 -2.91 3.26 -7.68
CA LYS A 2 -3.11 1.93 -7.08
C LYS A 2 -2.67 1.94 -5.64
N THR A 3 -3.31 1.18 -4.77
CA THR A 3 -2.81 0.96 -3.40
C THR A 3 -2.76 -0.52 -3.05
N ILE A 4 -1.74 -0.88 -2.27
CA ILE A 4 -1.60 -2.20 -1.66
C ILE A 4 -2.01 -2.06 -0.20
N VAL A 5 -3.03 -2.82 0.20
CA VAL A 5 -3.63 -2.76 1.55
C VAL A 5 -3.46 -4.11 2.24
N GLU A 6 -2.92 -4.10 3.46
CA GLU A 6 -2.85 -5.29 4.30
C GLU A 6 -4.26 -5.67 4.79
N THR A 7 -4.67 -6.93 4.56
CA THR A 7 -6.06 -7.33 4.76
C THR A 7 -6.49 -7.38 6.21
N SER A 8 -5.56 -7.67 7.13
CA SER A 8 -5.80 -7.80 8.57
C SER A 8 -5.99 -6.43 9.24
N THR A 9 -5.13 -5.47 8.92
CA THR A 9 -5.08 -4.15 9.58
C THR A 9 -5.82 -3.06 8.79
N LYS A 10 -6.11 -3.32 7.51
CA LYS A 10 -6.61 -2.36 6.52
C LYS A 10 -5.64 -1.22 6.24
N LEU A 11 -4.39 -1.31 6.68
CA LEU A 11 -3.39 -0.28 6.44
C LEU A 11 -3.02 -0.24 4.97
N SER A 12 -3.06 0.95 4.39
CA SER A 12 -2.45 1.21 3.09
C SER A 12 -0.94 1.22 3.26
N LYS A 13 -0.29 0.20 2.66
CA LYS A 13 1.15 -0.04 2.76
C LYS A 13 1.90 0.70 1.66
N TYR A 14 1.33 0.73 0.47
CA TYR A 14 1.91 1.39 -0.70
C TYR A 14 0.84 2.15 -1.49
N LEU A 15 1.21 3.30 -2.05
CA LEU A 15 0.43 4.07 -3.01
C LEU A 15 1.31 4.28 -4.24
N LEU A 16 0.87 3.78 -5.39
CA LEU A 16 1.65 3.66 -6.61
C LEU A 16 0.89 4.26 -7.80
N ALA A 17 1.59 4.71 -8.83
CA ALA A 17 0.95 5.20 -10.04
C ALA A 17 0.19 4.07 -10.78
N ASP A 18 -0.80 4.44 -11.59
CA ASP A 18 -1.66 3.48 -12.30
C ASP A 18 -0.90 2.65 -13.33
N ASP A 19 0.20 3.16 -13.87
CA ASP A 19 1.07 2.50 -14.84
C ASP A 19 2.09 1.55 -14.21
N VAL A 20 2.26 1.56 -12.88
CA VAL A 20 3.14 0.65 -12.17
C VAL A 20 2.55 -0.77 -12.19
N VAL A 21 3.35 -1.72 -12.68
CA VAL A 21 3.03 -3.16 -12.65
C VAL A 21 3.18 -3.67 -11.23
N ILE A 22 2.20 -4.42 -10.74
CA ILE A 22 2.23 -5.06 -9.43
C ILE A 22 1.88 -6.53 -9.62
N THR A 23 2.79 -7.42 -9.25
CA THR A 23 2.58 -8.87 -9.33
C THR A 23 2.62 -9.46 -7.93
N ALA A 24 1.46 -9.87 -7.43
CA ALA A 24 1.35 -10.59 -6.17
C ALA A 24 1.45 -12.09 -6.40
N THR A 25 2.39 -12.74 -5.72
CA THR A 25 2.54 -14.20 -5.69
C THR A 25 2.13 -14.74 -4.32
N ALA A 26 2.24 -16.06 -4.12
CA ALA A 26 2.01 -16.65 -2.80
C ALA A 26 3.08 -16.28 -1.76
N ASN A 27 4.25 -15.79 -2.20
CA ASN A 27 5.39 -15.53 -1.33
C ASN A 27 5.62 -14.03 -1.09
N ASP A 28 5.40 -13.22 -2.11
CA ASP A 28 5.78 -11.81 -2.12
C ASP A 28 4.89 -10.97 -3.06
N ILE A 29 5.11 -9.66 -3.06
CA ILE A 29 4.64 -8.77 -4.12
C ILE A 29 5.85 -8.12 -4.79
N THR A 30 5.96 -8.27 -6.11
CA THR A 30 6.96 -7.58 -6.93
C THR A 30 6.34 -6.33 -7.55
N VAL A 31 7.05 -5.19 -7.46
CA VAL A 31 6.61 -3.90 -8.00
C VAL A 31 7.55 -3.47 -9.14
N GLY A 32 6.96 -3.11 -10.29
CA GLY A 32 7.65 -2.70 -11.51
C GLY A 32 7.91 -3.85 -12.50
N ASP A 33 8.13 -3.48 -13.77
CA ASP A 33 8.63 -4.37 -14.83
C ASP A 33 9.60 -3.59 -15.74
N PRO A 34 10.94 -3.81 -15.63
CA PRO A 34 11.61 -4.76 -14.74
C PRO A 34 11.39 -4.41 -13.26
N ALA A 35 11.51 -5.42 -12.38
CA ALA A 35 11.29 -5.27 -10.95
C ALA A 35 12.14 -4.12 -10.36
N GLN A 36 11.46 -3.18 -9.70
CA GLN A 36 12.08 -2.05 -9.00
C GLN A 36 12.36 -2.40 -7.54
N PHE A 37 11.40 -3.06 -6.88
CA PHE A 37 11.56 -3.57 -5.52
C PHE A 37 10.59 -4.73 -5.23
N ILE A 38 10.85 -5.43 -4.13
CA ILE A 38 10.07 -6.59 -3.66
C ILE A 38 9.57 -6.29 -2.25
N ILE A 39 8.29 -6.52 -2.02
CA ILE A 39 7.65 -6.45 -0.71
C ILE A 39 7.59 -7.89 -0.17
N ALA A 40 8.41 -8.19 0.83
CA ALA A 40 8.60 -9.56 1.32
C ALA A 40 7.62 -9.97 2.43
N ASP A 41 7.00 -8.99 3.10
CA ASP A 41 6.02 -9.20 4.18
C ASP A 41 4.57 -9.27 3.68
N LEU A 42 4.32 -8.91 2.42
CA LEU A 42 3.00 -8.97 1.77
C LEU A 42 3.01 -9.94 0.59
N ASN A 43 1.88 -10.59 0.34
CA ASN A 43 1.64 -11.54 -0.74
C ASN A 43 0.14 -11.59 -1.10
N SER A 44 -0.23 -12.43 -2.07
CA SER A 44 -1.60 -12.57 -2.55
C SER A 44 -2.60 -13.08 -1.49
N GLY A 45 -2.11 -13.62 -0.37
CA GLY A 45 -2.95 -14.12 0.73
C GLY A 45 -3.24 -13.10 1.83
N ASN A 46 -2.40 -12.08 2.00
CA ASN A 46 -2.51 -11.10 3.10
C ASN A 46 -2.63 -9.64 2.62
N ALA A 47 -2.65 -9.38 1.31
CA ALA A 47 -2.81 -8.06 0.76
C ALA A 47 -3.86 -8.01 -0.36
N THR A 48 -4.51 -6.86 -0.49
CA THR A 48 -5.39 -6.51 -1.61
C THR A 48 -4.78 -5.37 -2.40
N ILE A 49 -4.79 -5.49 -3.73
CA ILE A 49 -4.41 -4.42 -4.65
C ILE A 49 -5.70 -3.74 -5.10
N THR A 50 -5.88 -2.47 -4.73
CA THR A 50 -7.03 -1.66 -5.15
C THR A 50 -6.58 -0.69 -6.23
N GLU A 51 -7.18 -0.82 -7.42
CA GLU A 51 -6.91 0.03 -8.58
C GLU A 51 -7.87 1.22 -8.66
N ASN A 52 -7.58 2.17 -9.55
CA ASN A 52 -8.43 3.33 -9.84
C ASN A 52 -8.74 4.19 -8.60
N VAL A 53 -7.80 4.28 -7.66
CA VAL A 53 -7.90 5.15 -6.50
C VAL A 53 -7.74 6.61 -6.97
N THR A 54 -8.78 7.40 -6.76
CA THR A 54 -8.85 8.82 -7.17
C THR A 54 -8.96 9.79 -5.98
N ASN A 55 -9.08 9.26 -4.76
CA ASN A 55 -9.35 10.01 -3.53
C ASN A 55 -8.35 9.72 -2.40
N ALA A 56 -7.12 9.32 -2.75
CA ALA A 56 -6.06 9.13 -1.75
C ALA A 56 -5.75 10.45 -1.02
N PRO A 57 -5.48 10.43 0.30
CA PRO A 57 -5.05 11.62 1.04
C PRO A 57 -3.80 12.27 0.44
N GLU A 58 -3.75 13.60 0.40
CA GLU A 58 -2.62 14.34 -0.19
C GLU A 58 -1.32 14.15 0.59
N ASP A 59 -1.41 14.00 1.90
CA ASP A 59 -0.30 13.79 2.83
C ASP A 59 -0.10 12.29 3.16
N TRP A 60 -0.44 11.41 2.21
CA TRP A 60 -0.33 9.97 2.37
C TRP A 60 1.13 9.57 2.67
N VAL A 61 1.27 8.74 3.71
CA VAL A 61 2.49 8.04 4.07
C VAL A 61 2.10 6.61 4.42
N GLY A 62 3.00 5.65 4.15
CA GLY A 62 2.78 4.24 4.47
C GLY A 62 2.35 4.05 5.94
N ASN A 63 1.30 3.26 6.16
CA ASN A 63 0.67 3.02 7.47
C ASN A 63 -0.04 4.23 8.14
N LYS A 64 -0.02 5.43 7.55
CA LYS A 64 -0.73 6.60 8.11
C LYS A 64 -2.24 6.51 7.95
N TYR A 65 -2.70 5.80 6.91
CA TYR A 65 -4.12 5.67 6.61
C TYR A 65 -4.53 4.21 6.41
N LYS A 66 -5.79 3.94 6.75
CA LYS A 66 -6.51 2.71 6.46
C LYS A 66 -7.45 2.93 5.27
N LEU A 67 -7.64 1.89 4.46
CA LEU A 67 -8.61 1.88 3.37
C LEU A 67 -9.55 0.68 3.56
N ASP A 68 -10.85 0.97 3.72
CA ASP A 68 -11.91 -0.05 3.73
C ASP A 68 -12.88 0.20 2.56
N GLY A 69 -12.80 -0.68 1.56
CA GLY A 69 -13.43 -0.47 0.25
C GLY A 69 -12.85 0.75 -0.46
N THR A 70 -13.58 1.87 -0.41
CA THR A 70 -13.19 3.17 -1.01
C THR A 70 -13.04 4.28 0.03
N THR A 71 -13.26 3.96 1.30
CA THR A 71 -13.27 4.91 2.41
C THR A 71 -11.92 4.93 3.11
N TRP A 72 -11.28 6.09 3.08
CA TRP A 72 -10.05 6.36 3.82
C TRP A 72 -10.34 6.79 5.26
N SER A 73 -9.54 6.31 6.20
CA SER A 73 -9.57 6.76 7.60
C SER A 73 -8.15 6.83 8.17
N ALA A 74 -7.91 7.74 9.10
CA ALA A 74 -6.61 7.86 9.76
C ALA A 74 -6.31 6.60 10.59
N ASN A 75 -5.06 6.16 10.59
CA ASN A 75 -4.58 5.16 11.53
C ASN A 75 -4.28 5.84 12.88
N PRO A 76 -5.03 5.55 13.96
CA PRO A 76 -4.78 6.16 15.27
C PRO A 76 -3.45 5.74 15.90
N ASP A 77 -2.88 4.62 15.45
CA ASP A 77 -1.61 4.08 15.93
C ASP A 77 -0.41 4.59 15.11
N TYR A 78 -0.64 5.47 14.13
CA TYR A 78 0.44 6.04 13.34
C TYR A 78 1.29 6.96 14.21
N VAL A 79 2.59 6.71 14.19
CA VAL A 79 3.62 7.57 14.76
C VAL A 79 4.48 8.03 13.60
N GLU A 80 4.63 9.35 13.46
CA GLU A 80 5.52 9.93 12.45
C GLU A 80 6.93 9.37 12.68
N PRO A 81 7.59 8.79 11.65
CA PRO A 81 8.97 8.36 11.79
C PRO A 81 9.85 9.57 12.13
N GLU A 82 10.85 9.35 12.98
CA GLU A 82 11.86 10.36 13.24
C GLU A 82 12.61 10.66 11.93
N GLU A 83 12.79 11.94 11.61
CA GLU A 83 13.64 12.33 10.47
C GLU A 83 15.07 11.87 10.77
N GLU A 84 15.67 11.07 9.88
CA GLU A 84 17.09 10.74 9.97
C GLU A 84 17.92 12.00 9.64
N GLU A 85 18.67 12.53 10.61
CA GLU A 85 19.65 13.63 10.43
C GLU A 85 20.91 13.21 9.66
#